data_AF-A0A353GJW4-F1
#
_entry.id   AF-A0A353GJW4-F1
#
_cell.length_a   1.000
_cell.length_b   1.000
_cell.length_c   1.000
_cell.angle_alpha   90.00
_cell.angle_beta   90.00
_cell.angle_gamma   90.00
#
_symmetry.space_group_name_H-M   'P 1'
#
loop_
_entity.id
_entity.type
_entity.pdbx_description
1 polymer ?
#
loop_
_entity_poly.entity_id
_entity_poly.type
_entity_poly.pdbx_seq_one_letter_code
_entity_poly.pdbx_strand_id
1 'polypeptide(L)'
;MQRCSVFVLLILISLTFAACNSFDGDKVYIPDTQYETAKRIYNETGSVQLTAGRLKELHWRSGEINEAVYRLTKQYEINKN
;
A
#
# COMPACT_ATOMS: atom_id res chain seq x y z
N MET A 1 54.47 -7.70 12.85
CA MET A 1 54.16 -7.91 11.42
C MET A 1 52.69 -8.27 11.30
N GLN A 2 51.84 -7.27 11.12
CA GLN A 2 50.43 -7.43 10.75
C GLN A 2 50.34 -7.90 9.30
N ARG A 3 49.41 -8.83 9.02
CA ARG A 3 48.39 -8.70 7.95
C ARG A 3 47.55 -9.98 7.86
N CYS A 4 46.62 -10.12 8.81
CA CYS A 4 45.35 -10.79 8.57
C CYS A 4 44.57 -9.93 7.57
N SER A 5 44.69 -10.14 6.25
CA SER A 5 43.94 -9.26 5.34
C SER A 5 43.84 -9.80 3.91
N VAL A 6 43.19 -10.95 3.70
CA VAL A 6 42.70 -11.30 2.34
C VAL A 6 41.34 -12.02 2.35
N PHE A 7 40.97 -12.76 3.40
CA PHE A 7 39.76 -13.60 3.36
C PHE A 7 38.44 -12.95 3.81
N VAL A 8 38.46 -11.75 4.40
CA VAL A 8 37.23 -11.11 4.93
C VAL A 8 36.48 -10.29 3.88
N LEU A 9 37.07 -10.07 2.69
CA LEU A 9 36.53 -9.11 1.72
C LEU A 9 35.41 -9.67 0.82
N LEU A 10 35.12 -10.98 0.85
CA LEU A 10 34.18 -11.60 -0.11
C LEU A 10 32.78 -11.95 0.45
N ILE A 11 32.54 -11.78 1.75
CA ILE A 11 31.23 -12.11 2.36
C ILE A 11 30.29 -10.88 2.42
N LEU A 12 30.79 -9.69 2.07
CA LEU A 12 30.04 -8.43 2.21
C LEU A 12 29.22 -8.02 0.97
N ILE A 13 29.17 -8.81 -0.10
CA ILE A 13 28.59 -8.40 -1.40
C ILE A 13 27.19 -8.98 -1.70
N SER A 14 26.65 -9.90 -0.89
CA SER A 14 25.41 -10.63 -1.25
C SER A 14 24.12 -10.17 -0.54
N LEU A 15 24.11 -9.07 0.23
CA LEU A 15 22.93 -8.62 0.98
C LEU A 15 22.11 -7.50 0.33
N THR A 16 22.43 -7.06 -0.88
CA THR A 16 21.82 -5.86 -1.47
C THR A 16 20.77 -6.13 -2.55
N PHE A 17 19.80 -7.03 -2.34
CA PHE A 17 18.60 -7.06 -3.22
C PHE A 17 17.35 -7.53 -2.47
N ALA A 18 16.96 -6.80 -1.44
CA ALA A 18 15.59 -6.83 -0.93
C ALA A 18 15.14 -5.46 -0.42
N ALA A 19 15.54 -4.38 -1.10
CA ALA A 19 14.80 -3.12 -1.01
C ALA A 19 13.58 -3.25 -1.92
N CYS A 20 12.62 -4.10 -1.51
CA CYS A 20 11.26 -3.97 -2.01
C CYS A 20 10.81 -2.57 -1.62
N ASN A 21 10.62 -1.72 -2.62
CA ASN A 21 10.13 -0.37 -2.49
C ASN A 21 8.74 -0.38 -1.81
N SER A 22 8.73 -0.37 -0.48
CA SER A 22 7.57 -0.05 0.33
C SER A 22 7.25 1.43 0.19
N PHE A 23 6.80 1.86 -0.98
CA PHE A 23 6.08 3.13 -1.12
C PHE A 23 4.65 2.93 -0.62
N ASP A 24 4.50 2.63 0.67
CA ASP A 24 3.21 2.57 1.38
C ASP A 24 2.56 3.97 1.53
N GLY A 25 3.16 5.01 0.92
CA GLY A 25 2.79 6.41 1.10
C GLY A 25 2.62 7.22 -0.18
N ASP A 26 2.71 6.62 -1.37
CA ASP A 26 2.47 7.38 -2.60
C ASP A 26 0.98 7.74 -2.68
N LYS A 27 0.70 9.03 -2.54
CA LYS A 27 -0.64 9.60 -2.75
C LYS A 27 -1.01 9.39 -4.22
N VAL A 28 -1.77 8.35 -4.50
CA VAL A 28 -2.29 8.08 -5.83
C VAL A 28 -3.62 8.82 -5.97
N TYR A 29 -3.76 9.59 -7.03
CA TYR A 29 -5.07 10.08 -7.42
C TYR A 29 -5.83 8.98 -8.17
N ILE A 30 -7.08 8.71 -7.76
CA ILE A 30 -8.03 7.93 -8.56
C ILE A 30 -9.07 8.87 -9.21
N PRO A 31 -9.45 8.63 -10.47
CA PRO A 31 -10.52 9.37 -11.13
C PRO A 31 -11.87 9.10 -10.48
N ASP A 32 -12.81 10.03 -10.64
CA ASP A 32 -14.13 9.94 -10.00
C ASP A 32 -14.93 8.71 -10.44
N THR A 33 -14.81 8.29 -11.69
CA THR A 33 -15.43 7.06 -12.20
C THR A 33 -14.96 5.81 -11.46
N GLN A 34 -13.66 5.76 -11.13
CA GLN A 34 -13.09 4.70 -10.32
C GLN A 34 -13.57 4.83 -8.88
N TYR A 35 -13.57 6.04 -8.29
CA TYR A 35 -14.07 6.27 -6.94
C TYR A 35 -15.55 5.88 -6.75
N GLU A 36 -16.41 6.10 -7.74
CA GLU A 36 -17.82 5.66 -7.69
C GLU A 36 -17.97 4.14 -7.55
N THR A 37 -16.99 3.37 -8.04
CA THR A 37 -16.96 1.91 -7.81
C THR A 37 -16.71 1.60 -6.34
N ALA A 38 -15.74 2.26 -5.70
CA ALA A 38 -15.47 2.09 -4.28
C ALA A 38 -16.67 2.53 -3.41
N LYS A 39 -17.33 3.63 -3.78
CA LYS A 39 -18.54 4.12 -3.13
C LYS A 39 -19.72 3.15 -3.24
N ARG A 40 -19.92 2.51 -4.40
CA ARG A 40 -20.95 1.48 -4.56
C ARG A 40 -20.69 0.30 -3.62
N ILE A 41 -19.46 -0.21 -3.61
CA ILE A 41 -19.07 -1.32 -2.73
C ILE A 41 -19.26 -0.92 -1.26
N TYR A 42 -18.88 0.30 -0.87
CA TYR A 42 -19.12 0.79 0.48
C TYR A 42 -20.61 0.86 0.84
N ASN A 43 -21.47 1.32 -0.08
CA ASN A 43 -22.92 1.34 0.15
C ASN A 43 -23.50 -0.09 0.31
N GLU A 44 -22.87 -1.10 -0.29
CA GLU A 44 -23.25 -2.51 -0.12
C GLU A 44 -22.73 -3.09 1.20
N THR A 45 -21.51 -2.73 1.63
CA THR A 45 -20.86 -3.34 2.80
C THR A 45 -21.04 -2.57 4.10
N GLY A 46 -21.26 -1.26 4.05
CA GLY A 46 -21.29 -0.36 5.20
C GLY A 46 -19.98 -0.28 5.99
N SER A 47 -18.88 -0.83 5.46
CA SER A 47 -17.60 -0.93 6.18
C SER A 47 -16.43 -0.69 5.24
N VAL A 48 -15.59 0.29 5.60
CA VAL A 48 -14.38 0.65 4.85
C VAL A 48 -13.38 -0.50 4.80
N GLN A 49 -13.27 -1.29 5.87
CA GLN A 49 -12.39 -2.46 5.92
C GLN A 49 -12.84 -3.53 4.94
N LEU A 50 -14.14 -3.82 4.88
CA LEU A 50 -14.69 -4.75 3.90
C LEU A 50 -14.56 -4.22 2.48
N THR A 51 -14.78 -2.92 2.27
CA THR A 51 -14.57 -2.26 0.98
C THR A 51 -13.13 -2.41 0.51
N ALA A 52 -12.14 -2.16 1.37
CA ALA A 52 -10.73 -2.33 1.02
C ALA A 52 -10.40 -3.78 0.61
N GLY A 53 -10.98 -4.77 1.32
CA GLY A 53 -10.88 -6.17 0.95
C GLY A 53 -11.43 -6.47 -0.45
N ARG A 54 -12.64 -5.98 -0.76
CA ARG A 54 -13.25 -6.13 -2.09
C ARG A 54 -12.46 -5.42 -3.19
N LEU A 55 -11.95 -4.22 -2.93
CA LEU A 55 -11.12 -3.50 -3.91
C LEU A 55 -9.82 -4.26 -4.21
N LYS A 56 -9.24 -4.93 -3.21
CA LYS A 56 -8.09 -5.82 -3.40
C LYS A 56 -8.46 -7.06 -4.24
N GLU A 57 -9.63 -7.65 -4.03
CA GLU A 57 -10.15 -8.75 -4.88
C GLU A 57 -10.36 -8.30 -6.33
N LEU A 58 -10.69 -7.02 -6.55
CA LEU A 58 -10.77 -6.40 -7.89
C LEU A 58 -9.40 -5.97 -8.45
N HIS A 59 -8.30 -6.40 -7.84
CA HIS A 59 -6.93 -6.09 -8.26
C HIS A 59 -6.55 -4.61 -8.29
N TRP A 60 -7.20 -3.78 -7.46
CA TRP A 60 -6.75 -2.41 -7.28
C TRP A 60 -5.37 -2.36 -6.62
N ARG A 61 -4.58 -1.36 -7.00
CA ARG A 61 -3.25 -1.13 -6.39
C ARG A 61 -3.43 -0.59 -4.97
N SER A 62 -2.48 -0.88 -4.09
CA SER A 62 -2.52 -0.42 -2.69
C SER A 62 -2.74 1.10 -2.57
N GLY A 63 -2.07 1.91 -3.39
CA GLY A 63 -2.26 3.37 -3.39
C GLY A 63 -3.67 3.82 -3.81
N GLU A 64 -4.30 3.11 -4.74
CA GLU A 64 -5.69 3.38 -5.18
C GLU A 64 -6.69 3.02 -4.08
N ILE A 65 -6.47 1.89 -3.40
CA ILE A 65 -7.27 1.46 -2.25
C ILE A 65 -7.13 2.50 -1.13
N ASN A 66 -5.92 2.95 -0.83
CA ASN A 66 -5.66 3.95 0.20
C ASN A 66 -6.39 5.27 -0.07
N GLU A 67 -6.35 5.74 -1.32
CA GLU A 67 -7.06 6.95 -1.73
C GLU A 67 -8.58 6.78 -1.64
N ALA A 68 -9.12 5.66 -2.11
CA ALA A 68 -10.56 5.38 -2.01
C ALA A 68 -11.01 5.33 -0.55
N VAL A 69 -10.27 4.62 0.31
CA VAL A 69 -10.51 4.52 1.75
C VAL A 69 -10.45 5.89 2.41
N TYR A 70 -9.45 6.72 2.05
CA TYR A 70 -9.33 8.08 2.55
C TYR A 70 -10.56 8.93 2.22
N ARG A 71 -10.98 8.95 0.95
CA ARG A 71 -12.15 9.71 0.49
C ARG A 71 -13.44 9.20 1.14
N LEU A 72 -13.65 7.89 1.25
CA LEU A 72 -14.80 7.30 1.94
C LEU A 72 -14.84 7.70 3.43
N THR A 73 -13.71 7.58 4.12
CA THR A 73 -13.60 7.97 5.54
C THR A 73 -13.98 9.44 5.74
N LYS A 74 -13.54 10.32 4.82
CA LYS A 74 -13.88 11.74 4.85
C LYS A 74 -15.34 12.02 4.51
N GLN A 75 -15.88 11.36 3.49
CA GLN A 75 -17.26 11.58 3.02
C GLN A 75 -18.31 11.12 4.03
N TYR A 76 -18.06 10.01 4.74
CA TYR A 76 -18.99 9.43 5.71
C TYR A 76 -18.63 9.74 7.17
N GLU A 77 -17.71 10.69 7.40
CA GLU A 77 -17.26 11.14 8.73
C GLU A 77 -16.87 9.99 9.69
N ILE A 78 -16.23 8.96 9.12
CA ILE A 78 -15.88 7.76 9.87
C ILE A 78 -14.68 8.08 10.76
N ASN A 79 -14.90 8.10 12.08
CA ASN A 79 -13.82 8.26 13.03
C ASN A 79 -12.94 7.00 13.04
N LYS A 80 -11.64 7.16 12.76
CA LYS A 80 -10.64 6.11 13.00
C LYS A 80 -10.43 6.01 14.50
N ASN A 81 -11.13 5.09 15.16
CA ASN A 81 -10.92 4.73 16.55
C ASN A 81 -9.79 3.69 16.66
#